data_AF-Q8EV52-F1
#
_entry.id   AF-Q8EV52-F1
#
_cell.length_a   1.000
_cell.length_b   1.000
_cell.length_c   1.000
_cell.angle_alpha   90.00
_cell.angle_beta   90.00
_cell.angle_gamma   90.00
#
_symmetry.space_group_name_H-M   'P 1'
#
loop_
_entity.id
_entity.type
_entity.pdbx_description
1 polymer ?
#
loop_
_entity_poly.entity_id
_entity_poly.type
_entity_poly.pdbx_seq_one_letter_code
_entity_poly.pdbx_strand_id
1 'polypeptide(L)'
;MSSKKIKINYINNLFWLAPSISSYFRGRSYGYAPFKTLEDLVKAKNLTNDNVYFSFNGLLDKNFDFFNSLNRIKKLEFRLNKENLYKIEHNQFVDDTSISEHLIIRWDQKAVNWVKKGFIPFYSLDWYLINFVKDNSENPENKKTIIKWNKNDFDLVE
;
A
#
# COMPACT_ATOMS: atom_id res chain seq x y z
N MET A 1 -10.38 -8.74 7.53
CA MET A 1 -9.59 -9.95 7.19
C MET A 1 -8.12 -9.56 7.33
N SER A 2 -7.17 -10.42 7.71
CA SER A 2 -5.76 -9.97 7.75
C SER A 2 -5.18 -10.04 6.34
N SER A 3 -4.86 -8.89 5.74
CA SER A 3 -4.22 -8.86 4.44
C SER A 3 -2.86 -9.56 4.44
N LYS A 4 -2.54 -10.22 3.32
CA LYS A 4 -1.30 -10.97 3.14
C LYS A 4 -0.12 -9.98 3.05
N LYS A 5 0.97 -10.30 3.75
CA LYS A 5 2.21 -9.50 3.78
C LYS A 5 3.23 -10.04 2.78
N ILE A 6 3.85 -9.16 2.02
CA ILE A 6 5.05 -9.47 1.23
C ILE A 6 6.22 -8.64 1.74
N LYS A 7 7.32 -9.30 2.12
CA LYS A 7 8.53 -8.61 2.59
C LYS A 7 9.47 -8.32 1.44
N ILE A 8 9.98 -7.10 1.36
CA ILE A 8 10.93 -6.65 0.33
C ILE A 8 12.17 -6.07 1.02
N ASN A 9 13.34 -6.50 0.60
CA ASN A 9 14.60 -5.88 0.98
C ASN A 9 15.02 -4.89 -0.11
N TYR A 10 15.46 -3.71 0.30
CA TYR A 10 16.13 -2.74 -0.56
C TYR A 10 17.54 -2.50 -0.03
N ILE A 11 18.55 -2.92 -0.80
CA ILE A 11 19.97 -2.88 -0.42
C ILE A 11 20.77 -2.52 -1.67
N ASN A 12 21.72 -1.58 -1.57
CA ASN A 12 22.58 -1.15 -2.68
C ASN A 12 21.79 -0.75 -3.94
N ASN A 13 20.69 0.00 -3.77
CA ASN A 13 19.77 0.41 -4.83
C ASN A 13 19.10 -0.75 -5.60
N LEU A 14 19.02 -1.94 -5.00
CA LEU A 14 18.40 -3.12 -5.59
C LEU A 14 17.29 -3.67 -4.69
N PHE A 15 16.22 -4.17 -5.30
CA PHE A 15 15.08 -4.78 -4.64
C PHE A 15 15.16 -6.30 -4.67
N TRP A 16 14.82 -6.93 -3.55
CA TRP A 16 14.81 -8.38 -3.38
C TRP A 16 13.53 -8.80 -2.66
N LEU A 17 12.91 -9.88 -3.10
CA LEU A 17 11.85 -10.53 -2.32
C LEU A 17 12.51 -11.21 -1.12
N ALA A 18 12.13 -10.83 0.09
CA ALA A 18 12.71 -11.44 1.28
C ALA A 18 12.14 -12.86 1.46
N PRO A 19 13.00 -13.88 1.66
CA PRO A 19 12.56 -15.24 1.91
C PRO A 19 11.67 -15.34 3.15
N SER A 20 10.68 -16.25 3.13
CA SER A 20 9.93 -16.61 4.33
C SER A 20 10.83 -17.37 5.30
N ILE A 21 10.58 -17.27 6.61
CA ILE A 21 11.33 -18.05 7.63
C ILE A 21 11.27 -19.55 7.30
N SER A 22 10.13 -20.04 6.81
CA SER A 22 9.94 -21.43 6.38
C SER A 22 10.81 -21.86 5.20
N SER A 23 11.32 -20.93 4.39
CA SER A 23 12.19 -21.24 3.25
C SER A 23 13.63 -21.55 3.66
N TYR A 24 14.11 -21.00 4.79
CA TYR A 24 15.42 -21.34 5.35
C TYR A 24 15.47 -22.81 5.80
N PHE A 25 14.37 -23.33 6.36
CA PHE A 25 14.28 -24.74 6.78
C PHE A 25 14.20 -25.73 5.62
N ARG A 26 13.86 -25.29 4.40
CA ARG A 26 13.70 -26.15 3.23
C ARG A 26 14.95 -26.22 2.34
N GLY A 27 16.08 -25.67 2.77
CA GLY A 27 17.36 -25.74 2.05
C GLY A 27 17.34 -25.08 0.67
N ARG A 28 16.32 -24.28 0.33
CA ARG A 28 16.23 -23.64 -0.98
C ARG A 28 17.05 -22.34 -0.95
N SER A 29 18.15 -22.32 -1.68
CA SER A 29 18.91 -21.12 -2.00
C SER A 29 18.09 -20.25 -2.96
N TYR A 30 17.09 -19.54 -2.44
CA TYR A 30 16.36 -18.56 -3.22
C TYR A 30 17.21 -17.29 -3.37
N GLY A 31 18.16 -17.34 -4.30
CA GLY A 31 18.66 -16.15 -4.95
C GLY A 31 17.55 -15.58 -5.82
N TYR A 32 16.56 -14.91 -5.23
CA TYR A 32 15.68 -14.06 -6.03
C TYR A 32 16.56 -12.98 -6.64
N ALA A 33 16.83 -13.03 -7.94
CA ALA A 33 17.70 -12.05 -8.58
C ALA A 33 17.31 -10.61 -8.19
N PRO A 34 18.28 -9.73 -7.93
CA PRO A 34 18.00 -8.35 -7.60
C PRO A 34 17.27 -7.67 -8.76
N PHE A 35 16.37 -6.76 -8.43
CA PHE A 35 15.71 -5.90 -9.41
C PHE A 35 16.15 -4.46 -9.23
N LYS A 36 16.39 -3.74 -10.33
CA LYS A 36 16.78 -2.32 -10.28
C LYS A 36 15.61 -1.43 -9.86
N THR A 37 14.40 -1.81 -10.23
CA THR A 37 13.18 -1.08 -9.89
C THR A 37 12.19 -1.96 -9.15
N LEU A 38 11.32 -1.33 -8.37
CA LEU A 38 10.22 -2.01 -7.68
C LEU A 38 9.21 -2.58 -8.68
N GLU A 39 9.01 -1.89 -9.80
CA GLU A 39 8.13 -2.35 -10.87
C GLU A 39 8.63 -3.64 -11.54
N ASP A 40 9.94 -3.72 -11.82
CA ASP A 40 10.56 -4.95 -12.36
C ASP A 40 10.37 -6.13 -11.40
N LEU A 41 10.56 -5.89 -10.10
CA LEU A 41 10.32 -6.92 -9.08
C LEU A 41 8.87 -7.40 -9.09
N VAL A 42 7.91 -6.47 -9.06
CA VAL A 42 6.48 -6.78 -9.02
C VAL A 42 6.06 -7.58 -10.26
N LYS A 43 6.51 -7.18 -11.44
CA LYS A 43 6.22 -7.88 -12.71
C LYS A 43 6.88 -9.26 -12.74
N ALA A 44 8.18 -9.35 -12.46
CA ALA A 44 8.93 -10.61 -12.54
C ALA A 44 8.49 -11.64 -11.48
N LYS A 45 7.79 -11.21 -10.43
CA LYS A 45 7.19 -12.08 -9.41
C LYS A 45 5.69 -12.26 -9.56
N ASN A 46 5.10 -11.80 -10.67
CA ASN A 46 3.67 -11.89 -10.96
C ASN A 46 2.79 -11.32 -9.84
N LEU A 47 3.26 -10.27 -9.16
CA LEU A 47 2.57 -9.68 -8.02
C LEU A 47 1.57 -8.61 -8.44
N THR A 48 1.53 -8.19 -9.71
CA THR A 48 0.70 -7.06 -10.17
C THR A 48 -0.77 -7.15 -9.74
N ASN A 49 -1.34 -8.36 -9.74
CA ASN A 49 -2.73 -8.60 -9.39
C ASN A 49 -2.95 -8.96 -7.90
N ASP A 50 -1.87 -9.12 -7.12
CA ASP A 50 -1.96 -9.40 -5.69
C ASP A 50 -2.56 -8.18 -4.95
N ASN A 51 -3.42 -8.47 -3.97
CA ASN A 51 -4.00 -7.50 -3.05
C ASN A 51 -3.41 -7.75 -1.67
N VAL A 52 -2.31 -7.04 -1.39
CA VAL A 52 -1.40 -7.31 -0.28
C VAL A 52 -0.87 -5.99 0.29
N TYR A 53 -0.10 -6.07 1.37
CA TYR A 53 0.77 -4.97 1.74
C TYR A 53 2.24 -5.41 1.68
N PHE A 54 3.07 -4.48 1.23
CA PHE A 54 4.51 -4.65 1.24
C PHE A 54 5.09 -4.18 2.57
N SER A 55 6.10 -4.90 3.04
CA SER A 55 6.91 -4.55 4.22
C SER A 55 8.36 -4.41 3.78
N PHE A 56 8.86 -3.18 3.76
CA PHE A 56 10.23 -2.86 3.39
C PHE A 56 11.15 -2.83 4.61
N ASN A 57 12.43 -3.18 4.43
CA ASN A 57 13.45 -3.16 5.49
C ASN A 57 13.97 -1.75 5.87
N GLY A 58 13.25 -0.68 5.51
CA GLY A 58 13.27 0.56 6.29
C GLY A 58 14.34 1.61 5.94
N LEU A 59 14.39 2.08 4.69
CA LEU A 59 14.94 3.41 4.42
C LEU A 59 13.82 4.45 4.50
N LEU A 60 13.78 5.21 5.61
CA LEU A 60 12.76 6.23 5.87
C LEU A 60 12.56 7.17 4.67
N ASP A 61 13.66 7.57 4.04
CA ASP A 61 13.67 8.55 2.97
C ASP A 61 13.18 8.02 1.62
N LYS A 62 13.08 6.69 1.46
CA LYS A 62 12.66 6.04 0.21
C LYS A 62 11.25 5.48 0.24
N ASN A 63 10.69 5.26 1.43
CA ASN A 63 9.42 4.58 1.55
C ASN A 63 8.24 5.36 0.91
N PHE A 64 8.30 6.70 0.88
CA PHE A 64 7.30 7.49 0.14
C PHE A 64 7.44 7.34 -1.39
N ASP A 65 8.66 7.25 -1.91
CA ASP A 65 8.89 6.95 -3.33
C ASP A 65 8.38 5.55 -3.70
N PHE A 66 8.57 4.58 -2.80
CA PHE A 66 8.05 3.22 -2.97
C PHE A 66 6.53 3.19 -2.93
N PHE A 67 5.91 3.92 -2.00
CA PHE A 67 4.46 4.11 -1.95
C PHE A 67 3.93 4.69 -3.25
N ASN A 68 4.51 5.78 -3.72
CA ASN A 68 4.11 6.44 -4.97
C ASN A 68 4.30 5.51 -6.19
N SER A 69 5.35 4.70 -6.20
CA SER A 69 5.62 3.72 -7.26
C SER A 69 4.60 2.58 -7.25
N LEU A 70 4.24 2.07 -6.08
CA LEU A 70 3.23 1.02 -5.91
C LEU A 70 1.83 1.51 -6.30
N ASN A 71 1.45 2.72 -5.89
CA ASN A 71 0.20 3.34 -6.32
C ASN A 71 0.16 3.52 -7.85
N ARG A 72 1.26 3.96 -8.46
CA ARG A 72 1.37 4.06 -9.93
C ARG A 72 1.18 2.70 -10.62
N ILE A 73 1.77 1.62 -10.09
CA ILE A 73 1.56 0.26 -10.62
C ILE A 73 0.08 -0.15 -10.55
N LYS A 74 -0.61 0.21 -9.45
CA LYS A 74 -2.06 -0.04 -9.27
C LYS A 74 -2.94 1.00 -9.97
N LYS A 75 -2.36 1.95 -10.71
CA LYS A 75 -3.07 3.06 -11.38
C LYS A 75 -3.90 3.92 -10.41
N LEU A 76 -3.48 4.02 -9.16
CA LEU A 76 -4.06 4.94 -8.17
C LEU A 76 -3.44 6.31 -8.36
N GLU A 77 -4.18 7.39 -8.06
CA GLU A 77 -3.72 8.76 -8.31
C GLU A 77 -2.99 9.37 -7.12
N PHE A 78 -3.38 9.01 -5.88
CA PHE A 78 -2.82 9.62 -4.69
C PHE A 78 -1.31 9.41 -4.55
N ARG A 79 -0.62 10.48 -4.19
CA ARG A 79 0.83 10.50 -3.95
C ARG A 79 1.13 11.15 -2.61
N LEU A 80 2.09 10.59 -1.88
CA LEU A 80 2.73 11.27 -0.76
C LEU A 80 3.82 12.19 -1.32
N ASN A 81 3.47 13.47 -1.50
CA ASN A 81 4.36 14.53 -1.92
C ASN A 81 4.51 15.58 -0.80
N LYS A 82 5.36 16.60 -0.98
CA LYS A 82 5.62 17.62 0.04
C LYS A 82 4.35 18.34 0.50
N GLU A 83 3.42 18.65 -0.41
CA GLU A 83 2.18 19.34 -0.10
C GLU A 83 1.25 18.48 0.77
N ASN A 84 1.05 17.21 0.39
CA ASN A 84 0.21 16.29 1.15
C ASN A 84 0.82 15.99 2.52
N LEU A 85 2.15 15.82 2.61
CA LEU A 85 2.82 15.64 3.89
C LEU A 85 2.66 16.86 4.80
N TYR A 86 2.85 18.07 4.26
CA TYR A 86 2.64 19.31 5.01
C TYR A 86 1.20 19.43 5.54
N LYS A 87 0.20 19.13 4.70
CA LYS A 87 -1.22 19.10 5.11
C LYS A 87 -1.47 18.06 6.20
N ILE A 88 -0.91 16.87 6.12
CA ILE A 88 -1.12 15.83 7.15
C ILE A 88 -0.49 16.25 8.49
N GLU A 89 0.69 16.87 8.44
CA GLU A 89 1.38 17.36 9.65
C GLU A 89 0.62 18.50 10.35
N HIS A 90 -0.07 19.37 9.62
CA HIS A 90 -0.73 20.57 10.18
C HIS A 90 -2.27 20.47 10.27
N ASN A 91 -2.90 19.89 9.25
CA ASN A 91 -4.36 19.75 9.10
C ASN A 91 -4.86 18.33 9.44
N GLN A 92 -4.03 17.51 10.08
CA GLN A 92 -4.29 16.16 10.59
C GLN A 92 -4.44 15.05 9.53
N PHE A 93 -5.07 15.32 8.39
CA PHE A 93 -5.27 14.32 7.32
C PHE A 93 -5.41 14.92 5.92
N VAL A 94 -5.29 14.06 4.90
CA VAL A 94 -5.66 14.32 3.51
C VAL A 94 -6.62 13.21 3.05
N ASP A 95 -7.74 13.62 2.44
CA ASP A 95 -8.73 12.69 1.89
C ASP A 95 -8.44 12.45 0.39
N ASP A 96 -8.25 11.19 0.03
CA ASP A 96 -8.11 10.72 -1.34
C ASP A 96 -9.46 10.21 -1.85
N THR A 97 -10.05 10.97 -2.79
CA THR A 97 -11.32 10.67 -3.45
C THR A 97 -11.13 10.06 -4.85
N SER A 98 -9.90 9.66 -5.24
CA SER A 98 -9.62 9.17 -6.59
C SER A 98 -10.12 7.75 -6.86
N ILE A 99 -10.57 7.02 -5.83
CA ILE A 99 -11.05 5.64 -5.97
C ILE A 99 -12.48 5.60 -6.50
N SER A 100 -13.40 6.30 -5.84
CA SER A 100 -14.79 6.50 -6.30
C SER A 100 -15.44 7.66 -5.56
N GLU A 101 -16.58 8.13 -6.03
CA GLU A 101 -17.36 9.17 -5.35
C GLU A 101 -17.91 8.71 -3.98
N HIS A 102 -17.99 7.40 -3.77
CA HIS A 102 -18.55 6.76 -2.56
C HIS A 102 -17.50 6.22 -1.60
N LEU A 103 -16.20 6.33 -1.93
CA LEU A 103 -15.11 5.89 -1.06
C LEU A 103 -14.05 6.98 -0.91
N ILE A 104 -13.74 7.29 0.34
CA ILE A 104 -12.64 8.18 0.72
C ILE A 104 -11.56 7.37 1.43
N ILE A 105 -10.32 7.44 0.94
CA ILE A 105 -9.15 6.98 1.69
C ILE A 105 -8.59 8.16 2.46
N ARG A 106 -8.74 8.16 3.78
CA ARG A 106 -8.19 9.18 4.66
C ARG A 106 -6.76 8.84 5.06
N TRP A 107 -5.81 9.65 4.63
CA TRP A 107 -4.41 9.57 5.00
C TRP A 107 -4.12 10.51 6.17
N ASP A 108 -4.05 9.96 7.38
CA ASP A 108 -3.67 10.71 8.58
C ASP A 108 -2.22 10.44 9.01
N GLN A 109 -1.78 11.11 10.09
CA GLN A 109 -0.43 10.95 10.62
C GLN A 109 -0.08 9.48 10.95
N LYS A 110 -1.05 8.69 11.42
CA LYS A 110 -0.83 7.28 11.76
C LYS A 110 -0.60 6.45 10.49
N ALA A 111 -1.42 6.65 9.47
CA ALA A 111 -1.25 6.02 8.16
C ALA A 111 0.12 6.35 7.54
N VAL A 112 0.50 7.63 7.52
CA VAL A 112 1.80 8.09 7.00
C VAL A 112 2.95 7.51 7.81
N ASN A 113 2.83 7.41 9.13
CA ASN A 113 3.84 6.79 9.97
C ASN A 113 4.04 5.30 9.65
N TRP A 114 2.99 4.58 9.24
CA TRP A 114 3.13 3.20 8.78
C TRP A 114 3.84 3.10 7.44
N VAL A 115 3.49 3.97 6.48
CA VAL A 115 4.19 4.06 5.21
C VAL A 115 5.67 4.41 5.44
N LYS A 116 5.96 5.38 6.29
CA LYS A 116 7.33 5.78 6.68
C LYS A 116 8.12 4.62 7.28
N LYS A 117 7.47 3.73 8.04
CA LYS A 117 8.06 2.48 8.57
C LYS A 117 8.16 1.34 7.54
N GLY A 118 7.76 1.58 6.29
CA GLY A 118 7.84 0.62 5.19
C GLY A 118 6.64 -0.32 5.09
N PHE A 119 5.51 -0.03 5.75
CA PHE A 119 4.27 -0.79 5.62
C PHE A 119 3.35 -0.10 4.62
N ILE A 120 3.34 -0.62 3.39
CA ILE A 120 2.77 0.07 2.23
C ILE A 120 1.64 -0.76 1.61
N PRO A 121 0.43 -0.22 1.47
CA PRO A 121 -0.67 -0.93 0.83
C PRO A 121 -0.42 -1.12 -0.67
N PHE A 122 -0.89 -2.24 -1.20
CA PHE A 122 -0.83 -2.56 -2.62
C PHE A 122 -2.10 -3.31 -3.04
N TYR A 123 -3.17 -2.55 -3.23
CA TYR A 123 -4.50 -3.05 -3.57
C TYR A 123 -4.96 -2.44 -4.90
N SER A 124 -5.69 -3.21 -5.70
CA SER A 124 -6.30 -2.72 -6.94
C SER A 124 -7.51 -1.84 -6.64
N LEU A 125 -7.88 -1.00 -7.63
CA LEU A 125 -9.14 -0.27 -7.64
C LEU A 125 -10.33 -1.18 -7.31
N ASP A 126 -10.44 -2.31 -8.03
CA ASP A 126 -11.52 -3.29 -7.84
C ASP A 126 -11.56 -3.84 -6.41
N TRP A 127 -10.40 -4.03 -5.76
CA TRP A 127 -10.37 -4.50 -4.39
C TRP A 127 -11.04 -3.50 -3.45
N TYR A 128 -10.77 -2.21 -3.59
CA TYR A 128 -11.43 -1.19 -2.78
C TYR A 128 -12.94 -1.16 -3.02
N LEU A 129 -13.37 -1.23 -4.28
CA LEU A 129 -14.79 -1.23 -4.65
C LEU A 129 -15.50 -2.44 -4.04
N ILE A 130 -14.99 -3.64 -4.25
CA ILE A 130 -15.61 -4.88 -3.74
C ILE A 130 -15.68 -4.90 -2.20
N ASN A 131 -14.66 -4.39 -1.51
CA ASN A 131 -14.58 -4.51 -0.05
C ASN A 131 -15.28 -3.37 0.70
N PHE A 132 -15.38 -2.17 0.11
CA PHE A 132 -15.84 -0.97 0.81
C PHE A 132 -16.98 -0.22 0.11
N VAL A 133 -17.25 -0.52 -1.14
CA VAL A 133 -18.41 -0.01 -1.88
C VAL A 133 -19.38 -1.17 -2.08
N LYS A 134 -20.16 -1.49 -1.04
CA LYS A 134 -21.29 -2.42 -1.18
C LYS A 134 -22.41 -1.75 -1.96
N ASP A 135 -23.22 -2.54 -2.67
CA ASP A 135 -24.44 -2.06 -3.33
C ASP A 135 -25.25 -1.22 -2.34
N ASN A 136 -25.33 0.09 -2.57
CA ASN A 136 -26.08 1.07 -1.79
C ASN A 136 -27.61 0.89 -1.96
N SER A 137 -28.08 -0.33 -2.22
CA SER A 137 -29.49 -0.63 -2.52
C SER A 137 -30.42 -0.40 -1.32
N GLU A 138 -29.90 -0.26 -0.11
CA GLU A 138 -30.71 -0.08 1.10
C GLU A 138 -30.58 1.32 1.76
N ASN A 139 -29.79 2.25 1.23
CA ASN A 139 -29.72 3.62 1.78
C ASN A 139 -29.39 4.69 0.71
N PRO A 140 -30.39 5.45 0.20
CA PRO A 140 -30.22 6.44 -0.86
C PRO A 140 -29.52 7.74 -0.43
N GLU A 141 -29.28 7.96 0.87
CA GLU A 141 -28.64 9.18 1.35
C GLU A 141 -27.11 9.05 1.38
N ASN A 142 -26.46 9.21 0.22
CA ASN A 142 -25.13 9.83 -0.01
C ASN A 142 -23.96 9.62 1.00
N LYS A 143 -23.99 8.62 1.89
CA LYS A 143 -22.91 8.41 2.86
C LYS A 143 -21.71 7.83 2.16
N LYS A 144 -20.63 8.62 2.14
CA LYS A 144 -19.33 8.18 1.64
C LYS A 144 -18.71 7.29 2.70
N THR A 145 -18.26 6.11 2.30
CA THR A 145 -17.45 5.23 3.14
C THR A 145 -16.08 5.88 3.35
N ILE A 146 -15.62 6.01 4.59
CA ILE A 146 -14.29 6.53 4.89
C ILE A 146 -13.43 5.41 5.48
N ILE A 147 -12.29 5.13 4.83
CA ILE A 147 -11.32 4.14 5.30
C ILE A 147 -9.97 4.77 5.60
N LYS A 148 -9.21 4.16 6.51
CA LYS A 148 -7.86 4.59 6.88
C LYS A 148 -6.86 3.46 6.81
N TRP A 149 -5.67 3.76 6.29
CA TRP A 149 -4.57 2.79 6.32
C TRP A 149 -4.06 2.59 7.75
N ASN A 150 -4.07 1.34 8.19
CA ASN A 150 -3.39 0.88 9.40
C ASN A 150 -2.22 -0.03 9.01
N LYS A 151 -1.45 -0.54 9.97
CA LYS A 151 -0.19 -1.26 9.71
C LYS A 151 -0.28 -2.38 8.66
N ASN A 152 -1.41 -3.08 8.61
CA ASN A 152 -1.59 -4.30 7.85
C ASN A 152 -2.85 -4.32 6.99
N ASP A 153 -3.81 -3.43 7.21
CA ASP A 153 -5.04 -3.35 6.42
C ASP A 153 -5.71 -1.97 6.55
N PHE A 154 -6.82 -1.77 5.85
CA PHE A 154 -7.68 -0.61 6.00
C PHE A 154 -8.76 -0.82 7.07
N ASP A 155 -8.90 0.17 7.95
CA ASP A 155 -9.97 0.22 8.96
C ASP A 155 -11.11 1.12 8.45
N LEU A 156 -12.36 0.68 8.62
CA LEU A 156 -13.55 1.52 8.41
C LEU A 156 -13.64 2.55 9.53
N VAL A 157 -13.88 3.81 9.16
CA VAL A 157 -14.02 4.93 10.10
C VAL A 157 -15.46 5.40 10.18
N GLU A 158 -16.11 5.52 9.04
CA GLU A 158 -17.47 6.03 8.87
C GLU A 158 -18.14 5.39 7.65
#